data_AF-A0A7S3XAH5-F1
#
_entry.id   AF-A0A7S3XAH5-F1
#
_cell.length_a   1.000
_cell.length_b   1.000
_cell.length_c   1.000
_cell.angle_alpha   90.00
_cell.angle_beta   90.00
_cell.angle_gamma   90.00
#
_symmetry.space_group_name_H-M   'P 1'
#
loop_
_entity.id
_entity.type
_entity.pdbx_description
1 polymer ?
#
loop_
_entity_poly.entity_id
_entity_poly.type
_entity_poly.pdbx_seq_one_letter_code
_entity_poly.pdbx_strand_id
1 'polypeptide(L)'
;ASQCSRCRSRRTEMDCTFKAIVLWSLLSSDWGCSGLHVGPRLSRTHMVARISTPPAMQSTRVDRSEIKTPSVAIEYCTRCNWMLRSAWLSQELLTTFNGTVAEVRLLPNHEGGVFTVTVDTQENGAQCIWSRETEGRFPESKELKQRVRDVIDPSRSLGHSDSPVPEGEEPRGTARIALQRLVELLRGDRSQRKSQ
;
A
#
# COMPACT_ATOMS: atom_id res chain seq x y z
N ALA A 1 27.64 49.73 28.56
CA ALA A 1 28.76 48.95 29.10
C ALA A 1 28.34 47.49 29.21
N SER A 2 29.18 46.59 28.69
CA SER A 2 29.35 45.15 29.06
C SER A 2 28.10 44.25 29.12
N GLN A 3 27.95 43.28 28.21
CA GLN A 3 28.48 41.90 28.33
C GLN A 3 27.93 41.15 29.57
N CYS A 4 27.13 40.10 29.38
CA CYS A 4 27.52 38.72 29.02
C CYS A 4 27.76 37.85 30.26
N SER A 5 27.44 36.56 30.12
CA SER A 5 28.05 35.41 30.82
C SER A 5 27.60 35.18 32.27
N ARG A 6 27.49 33.96 32.80
CA ARG A 6 27.37 32.57 32.32
C ARG A 6 27.30 31.76 33.63
N CYS A 7 26.48 30.72 33.64
CA CYS A 7 26.81 29.36 34.12
C CYS A 7 27.72 29.16 35.36
N ARG A 8 27.17 28.50 36.40
CA ARG A 8 27.87 27.51 37.26
C ARG A 8 26.90 26.33 37.45
N SER A 9 27.27 25.13 36.95
CA SER A 9 27.85 24.01 37.73
C SER A 9 26.75 23.22 38.45
N ARG A 10 26.49 21.92 38.26
CA ARG A 10 27.30 20.68 38.10
C ARG A 10 26.40 19.65 37.36
N ARG A 11 26.79 18.79 36.42
CA ARG A 11 27.84 17.75 36.29
C ARG A 11 27.86 16.71 37.41
N THR A 12 27.24 15.55 37.12
CA THR A 12 27.76 14.17 37.28
C THR A 12 26.96 13.31 36.28
N GLU A 13 27.53 12.92 35.14
CA GLU A 13 28.29 11.67 34.94
C GLU A 13 27.38 10.43 34.90
N MET A 14 27.15 9.90 33.69
CA MET A 14 27.41 8.49 33.42
C MET A 14 27.73 8.32 31.93
N ASP A 15 28.94 7.81 31.73
CA ASP A 15 29.71 7.72 30.49
C ASP A 15 29.32 6.55 29.59
N CYS A 16 29.94 6.62 28.42
CA CYS A 16 30.47 5.50 27.63
C CYS A 16 29.68 5.02 26.42
N THR A 17 30.21 5.45 25.27
CA THR A 17 30.27 4.76 23.98
C THR A 17 29.17 5.02 22.95
N PHE A 18 29.09 6.27 22.50
CA PHE A 18 28.48 6.62 21.21
C PHE A 18 29.24 7.80 20.58
N LYS A 19 30.30 7.51 19.79
CA LYS A 19 30.85 8.33 18.68
C LYS A 19 32.29 7.92 18.35
N ALA A 20 32.47 7.23 17.24
CA ALA A 20 33.72 7.21 16.50
C ALA A 20 33.38 7.30 15.00
N ILE A 21 34.18 8.07 14.27
CA ILE A 21 34.29 8.09 12.80
C ILE A 21 33.23 8.92 12.04
N VAL A 22 33.02 10.16 12.46
CA VAL A 22 32.68 11.26 11.53
C VAL A 22 33.53 12.45 11.94
N LEU A 23 34.81 12.46 11.53
CA LEU A 23 35.78 13.58 11.54
C LEU A 23 37.22 13.02 11.64
N TRP A 24 37.65 12.28 10.62
CA TRP A 24 39.08 12.24 10.26
C TRP A 24 39.21 13.01 8.94
N SER A 25 39.57 14.27 9.12
CA SER A 25 40.16 15.22 8.18
C SER A 25 40.79 14.56 6.95
N LEU A 26 40.48 14.97 5.72
CA LEU A 26 41.02 16.21 5.15
C LEU A 26 42.49 16.42 5.56
N LEU A 27 43.41 15.66 4.96
CA LEU A 27 44.67 16.10 4.35
C LEU A 27 45.49 14.86 3.97
N SER A 28 46.16 14.94 2.83
CA SER A 28 47.05 13.93 2.19
C SER A 28 46.32 12.94 1.28
N SER A 29 46.55 12.82 -0.02
CA SER A 29 47.46 13.50 -0.95
C SER A 29 46.99 13.20 -2.37
N ASP A 30 47.23 14.14 -3.29
CA ASP A 30 47.53 13.92 -4.71
C ASP A 30 46.76 12.83 -5.47
N TRP A 31 45.63 13.22 -6.08
CA TRP A 31 45.16 12.57 -7.29
C TRP A 31 45.49 13.47 -8.46
N GLY A 32 46.69 13.23 -9.00
CA GLY A 32 47.25 13.94 -10.13
C GLY A 32 46.35 13.90 -11.35
N CYS A 33 46.17 15.08 -11.93
CA CYS A 33 45.72 15.26 -13.29
C CYS A 33 46.83 14.73 -14.21
N SER A 34 46.58 13.61 -14.89
CA SER A 34 47.51 13.06 -15.87
C SER A 34 46.75 12.52 -17.08
N GLY A 35 46.88 13.24 -18.19
CA GLY A 35 46.99 12.67 -19.52
C GLY A 35 45.69 12.24 -20.20
N LEU A 36 45.15 13.12 -21.04
CA LEU A 36 44.43 12.68 -22.23
C LEU A 36 45.38 11.83 -23.09
N HIS A 37 45.19 10.52 -23.09
CA HIS A 37 45.72 9.63 -24.13
C HIS A 37 44.65 9.48 -25.21
N VAL A 38 44.88 10.14 -26.35
CA VAL A 38 44.12 9.90 -27.58
C VAL A 38 44.62 8.58 -28.17
N GLY A 39 43.96 7.48 -27.84
CA GLY A 39 44.22 6.16 -28.43
C GLY A 39 43.79 6.10 -29.90
N PRO A 40 44.41 5.23 -30.72
CA PRO A 40 44.11 5.13 -32.14
C PRO A 40 42.69 4.63 -32.40
N ARG A 41 42.09 5.20 -33.45
CA ARG A 41 40.74 4.94 -33.96
C ARG A 41 40.60 3.48 -34.40
N LEU A 42 40.14 2.62 -33.50
CA LEU A 42 39.78 1.24 -33.83
C LEU A 42 38.61 1.24 -34.81
N SER A 43 38.85 0.63 -35.97
CA SER A 43 37.88 0.45 -37.06
C SER A 43 36.58 -0.16 -36.56
N ARG A 44 35.49 0.57 -36.82
CA ARG A 44 34.12 0.18 -36.48
C ARG A 44 33.68 -0.96 -37.41
N THR A 45 34.05 -2.19 -37.11
CA THR A 45 33.37 -3.37 -37.67
C THR A 45 31.97 -3.41 -37.08
N HIS A 46 30.97 -3.18 -37.92
CA HIS A 46 29.56 -3.40 -37.57
C HIS A 46 29.33 -4.90 -37.39
N MET A 47 29.55 -5.42 -36.18
CA MET A 47 28.95 -6.69 -35.77
C MET A 47 27.45 -6.50 -35.76
N VAL A 48 26.78 -7.01 -36.79
CA VAL A 48 25.32 -7.17 -36.77
C VAL A 48 25.04 -8.28 -35.76
N ALA A 49 24.76 -7.88 -34.52
CA ALA A 49 24.23 -8.80 -33.52
C ALA A 49 22.95 -9.40 -34.09
N ARG A 50 22.96 -10.71 -34.34
CA ARG A 50 21.76 -11.46 -34.69
C ARG A 50 20.81 -11.29 -33.52
N ILE A 51 19.72 -10.55 -33.72
CA ILE A 51 18.61 -10.48 -32.78
C ILE A 51 18.04 -11.89 -32.71
N SER A 52 18.48 -12.68 -31.72
CA SER A 52 17.86 -13.95 -31.41
C SER A 52 16.42 -13.68 -31.01
N THR A 53 15.49 -14.35 -31.67
CA THR A 53 14.05 -14.30 -31.39
C THR A 53 13.82 -14.38 -29.88
N PRO A 54 13.08 -13.45 -29.26
CA PRO A 54 12.75 -13.57 -27.85
C PRO A 54 12.02 -14.90 -27.62
N PRO A 55 12.40 -15.71 -26.62
CA PRO A 55 11.73 -16.96 -26.35
C PRO A 55 10.26 -16.68 -26.08
N ALA A 56 9.38 -17.43 -26.73
CA ALA A 56 7.94 -17.36 -26.52
C ALA A 56 7.65 -17.45 -25.02
N MET A 57 7.00 -16.42 -24.44
CA MET A 57 6.55 -16.43 -23.05
C MET A 57 5.60 -17.61 -22.87
N GLN A 58 6.11 -18.70 -22.30
CA GLN A 58 5.29 -19.84 -21.93
C GLN A 58 4.39 -19.41 -20.77
N SER A 59 3.08 -19.58 -20.95
CA SER A 59 2.08 -19.41 -19.90
C SER A 59 2.46 -20.34 -18.74
N THR A 60 3.06 -19.77 -17.70
CA THR A 60 3.39 -20.50 -16.48
C THR A 60 2.08 -20.81 -15.78
N ARG A 61 1.50 -21.98 -16.07
CA ARG A 61 0.55 -22.60 -15.16
C ARG A 61 1.34 -22.88 -13.89
N VAL A 62 1.20 -22.02 -12.89
CA VAL A 62 1.74 -22.26 -11.55
C VAL A 62 1.15 -23.60 -11.11
N ASP A 63 2.00 -24.60 -10.89
CA ASP A 63 1.54 -25.85 -10.31
C ASP A 63 0.96 -25.51 -8.93
N ARG A 64 -0.33 -25.78 -8.76
CA ARG A 64 -1.08 -25.43 -7.55
C ARG A 64 -0.50 -26.16 -6.32
N SER A 65 0.33 -27.19 -6.53
CA SER A 65 1.07 -27.91 -5.49
C SER A 65 2.06 -27.04 -4.69
N GLU A 66 2.51 -25.90 -5.22
CA GLU A 66 3.52 -25.04 -4.56
C GLU A 66 2.91 -23.90 -3.72
N ILE A 67 1.59 -23.71 -3.76
CA ILE A 67 0.92 -22.63 -3.05
C ILE A 67 0.85 -22.94 -1.55
N LYS A 68 1.46 -22.11 -0.71
CA LYS A 68 1.37 -22.25 0.74
C LYS A 68 -0.02 -21.86 1.21
N THR A 69 -0.77 -22.81 1.76
CA THR A 69 -2.11 -22.58 2.30
C THR A 69 -2.07 -22.34 3.82
N PRO A 70 -2.94 -21.47 4.38
CA PRO A 70 -3.92 -20.65 3.67
C PRO A 70 -3.27 -19.46 2.96
N SER A 71 -3.66 -19.21 1.70
CA SER A 71 -3.17 -18.07 0.91
C SER A 71 -4.31 -17.14 0.51
N VAL A 72 -3.99 -15.86 0.32
CA VAL A 72 -4.93 -14.88 -0.24
C VAL A 72 -4.39 -14.35 -1.56
N ALA A 73 -5.23 -14.23 -2.58
CA ALA A 73 -4.91 -13.60 -3.85
C ALA A 73 -5.79 -12.36 -4.04
N ILE A 74 -5.16 -11.22 -4.32
CA ILE A 74 -5.83 -9.97 -4.69
C ILE A 74 -5.52 -9.70 -6.16
N GLU A 75 -6.52 -9.93 -7.01
CA GLU A 75 -6.47 -9.58 -8.42
C GLU A 75 -6.92 -8.15 -8.63
N TYR A 76 -6.18 -7.37 -9.41
CA TYR A 76 -6.47 -5.95 -9.59
C TYR A 76 -6.17 -5.45 -11.00
N CYS A 77 -7.03 -4.54 -11.46
CA CYS A 77 -6.84 -3.79 -12.70
C CYS A 77 -5.59 -2.90 -12.63
N THR A 78 -4.59 -3.22 -13.45
CA THR A 78 -3.36 -2.43 -13.62
C THR A 78 -3.61 -1.07 -14.28
N ARG A 79 -4.60 -1.00 -15.18
CA ARG A 79 -4.98 0.22 -15.91
C ARG A 79 -5.73 1.25 -15.05
N CYS A 80 -6.27 0.81 -13.92
CA CYS A 80 -7.13 1.61 -13.06
C CYS A 80 -6.36 2.26 -11.90
N ASN A 81 -5.03 2.06 -11.85
CA ASN A 81 -4.15 2.50 -10.77
C ASN A 81 -4.56 1.96 -9.38
N TRP A 82 -5.03 0.71 -9.30
CA TRP A 82 -5.48 0.10 -8.04
C TRP A 82 -4.40 -0.68 -7.29
N MET A 83 -3.17 -0.76 -7.83
CA MET A 83 -2.03 -1.41 -7.20
C MET A 83 -1.82 -0.95 -5.75
N LEU A 84 -1.87 0.37 -5.50
CA LEU A 84 -1.66 0.93 -4.17
C LEU A 84 -2.70 0.47 -3.16
N ARG A 85 -3.97 0.38 -3.57
CA ARG A 85 -5.05 -0.14 -2.72
C ARG A 85 -4.85 -1.63 -2.44
N SER A 86 -4.52 -2.41 -3.45
CA SER A 86 -4.25 -3.85 -3.30
C SER A 86 -3.07 -4.11 -2.36
N ALA A 87 -1.99 -3.33 -2.49
CA ALA A 87 -0.81 -3.42 -1.64
C ALA A 87 -1.13 -3.06 -0.18
N TRP A 88 -1.90 -2.00 0.06
CA TRP A 88 -2.34 -1.63 1.41
C TRP A 88 -3.20 -2.73 2.05
N LEU A 89 -4.20 -3.26 1.33
CA LEU A 89 -5.02 -4.38 1.85
C LEU A 89 -4.19 -5.63 2.13
N SER A 90 -3.16 -5.90 1.32
CA SER A 90 -2.23 -7.00 1.59
C SER A 90 -1.49 -6.82 2.91
N GLN A 91 -1.04 -5.59 3.20
CA GLN A 91 -0.38 -5.27 4.48
C GLN A 91 -1.34 -5.42 5.66
N GLU A 92 -2.59 -4.95 5.53
CA GLU A 92 -3.63 -5.13 6.56
C GLU A 92 -3.87 -6.61 6.86
N LEU A 93 -3.90 -7.47 5.84
CA LEU A 93 -4.09 -8.92 6.02
C LEU A 93 -2.87 -9.58 6.65
N LEU A 94 -1.66 -9.31 6.16
CA LEU A 94 -0.43 -9.92 6.68
C LEU A 94 -0.15 -9.52 8.14
N THR A 95 -0.47 -8.28 8.51
CA THR A 95 -0.32 -7.80 9.89
C THR A 95 -1.38 -8.40 10.82
N THR A 96 -2.63 -8.54 10.35
CA THR A 96 -3.73 -9.09 11.15
C THR A 96 -3.60 -10.60 11.36
N PHE A 97 -3.25 -11.34 10.30
CA PHE A 97 -3.21 -12.80 10.29
C PHE A 97 -1.79 -13.35 10.34
N ASN A 98 -0.88 -12.62 10.99
CA ASN A 98 0.52 -13.02 11.14
C ASN A 98 0.63 -14.46 11.69
N GLY A 99 1.38 -15.30 11.00
CA GLY A 99 1.57 -16.72 11.33
C GLY A 99 0.41 -17.66 10.93
N THR A 100 -0.75 -17.12 10.52
CA THR A 100 -1.89 -17.91 10.05
C THR A 100 -1.95 -17.92 8.52
N VAL A 101 -1.93 -16.74 7.89
CA VAL A 101 -1.88 -16.63 6.42
C VAL A 101 -0.44 -16.83 5.96
N ALA A 102 -0.23 -17.80 5.07
CA ALA A 102 1.10 -18.17 4.61
C ALA A 102 1.64 -17.20 3.54
N GLU A 103 0.77 -16.66 2.69
CA GLU A 103 1.12 -15.65 1.69
C GLU A 103 -0.08 -14.80 1.24
N VAL A 104 0.21 -13.59 0.77
CA VAL A 104 -0.73 -12.76 0.01
C VAL A 104 -0.12 -12.44 -1.35
N ARG A 105 -0.82 -12.81 -2.42
CA ARG A 105 -0.39 -12.60 -3.81
C ARG A 105 -1.13 -11.42 -4.43
N LEU A 106 -0.39 -10.57 -5.11
CA LEU A 106 -0.94 -9.51 -5.94
C LEU A 106 -0.93 -9.95 -7.41
N LEU A 107 -2.11 -10.14 -7.99
CA LEU A 107 -2.28 -10.59 -9.37
C LEU A 107 -2.63 -9.39 -10.27
N PRO A 108 -1.67 -8.87 -11.06
CA PRO A 108 -1.97 -7.81 -12.01
C PRO A 108 -2.85 -8.36 -13.14
N ASN A 109 -4.00 -7.74 -13.37
CA ASN A 109 -4.87 -8.00 -14.52
C ASN A 109 -4.92 -6.76 -15.43
N HIS A 110 -4.91 -6.99 -16.75
CA HIS A 110 -5.02 -5.95 -17.77
C HIS A 110 -6.47 -5.64 -18.18
N GLU A 111 -7.41 -6.49 -17.80
CA GLU A 111 -8.84 -6.27 -17.93
C GLU A 111 -9.30 -5.12 -17.03
N GLY A 112 -10.17 -4.27 -17.59
CA GLY A 112 -10.62 -3.05 -16.93
C GLY A 112 -11.58 -3.37 -15.79
N GLY A 113 -11.39 -2.73 -14.64
CA GLY A 113 -12.37 -2.75 -13.56
C GLY A 113 -12.34 -3.98 -12.64
N VAL A 114 -11.45 -4.94 -12.89
CA VAL A 114 -11.28 -6.15 -12.06
C VAL A 114 -10.70 -5.78 -10.70
N PHE A 115 -11.38 -6.22 -9.64
CA PHE A 115 -10.86 -6.25 -8.29
C PHE A 115 -11.51 -7.41 -7.54
N THR A 116 -10.75 -8.49 -7.33
CA THR A 116 -11.25 -9.74 -6.77
C THR A 116 -10.32 -10.21 -5.67
N VAL A 117 -10.89 -10.70 -4.56
CA VAL A 117 -10.13 -11.31 -3.48
C VAL A 117 -10.56 -12.76 -3.31
N THR A 118 -9.59 -13.65 -3.39
CA THR A 118 -9.78 -15.10 -3.28
C THR A 118 -8.93 -15.65 -2.15
N VAL A 119 -9.48 -16.55 -1.35
CA VAL A 119 -8.78 -17.28 -0.28
C VAL A 119 -8.66 -18.73 -0.69
N ASP A 120 -7.46 -19.30 -0.68
CA ASP A 120 -7.22 -20.73 -0.93
C ASP A 120 -6.84 -21.42 0.39
N THR A 121 -7.67 -22.36 0.83
CA THR A 121 -7.43 -23.19 2.03
C THR A 121 -7.34 -24.66 1.65
N GLN A 122 -6.72 -25.48 2.49
CA GLN A 122 -6.60 -26.92 2.23
C GLN A 122 -7.97 -27.63 2.19
N GLU A 123 -8.91 -27.15 3.00
CA GLU A 123 -10.22 -27.78 3.19
C GLU A 123 -11.23 -27.35 2.11
N ASN A 124 -11.29 -26.05 1.79
CA ASN A 124 -12.33 -25.49 0.90
C ASN A 124 -11.79 -25.20 -0.52
N GLY A 125 -10.48 -25.27 -0.73
CA GLY A 125 -9.84 -24.81 -1.96
C GLY A 125 -9.96 -23.29 -2.15
N ALA A 126 -9.87 -22.84 -3.40
CA ALA A 126 -9.94 -21.43 -3.75
C ALA A 126 -11.39 -20.92 -3.75
N GLN A 127 -11.70 -20.02 -2.83
CA GLN A 127 -13.00 -19.37 -2.67
C GLN A 127 -12.89 -17.85 -2.87
N CYS A 128 -13.71 -17.29 -3.76
CA CYS A 128 -13.85 -15.84 -3.91
C CYS A 128 -14.63 -15.27 -2.72
N ILE A 129 -14.03 -14.34 -1.97
CA ILE A 129 -14.65 -13.68 -0.81
C ILE A 129 -15.09 -12.24 -1.13
N TRP A 130 -14.55 -11.67 -2.21
CA TRP A 130 -14.89 -10.32 -2.67
C TRP A 130 -14.77 -10.22 -4.20
N SER A 131 -15.77 -9.61 -4.84
CA SER A 131 -15.65 -9.11 -6.21
C SER A 131 -16.24 -7.70 -6.28
N ARG A 132 -15.50 -6.76 -6.85
CA ARG A 132 -16.01 -5.42 -7.11
C ARG A 132 -17.16 -5.42 -8.11
N GLU A 133 -17.21 -6.39 -9.03
CA GLU A 133 -18.30 -6.51 -9.98
C GLU A 133 -19.63 -6.79 -9.26
N THR A 134 -19.60 -7.67 -8.25
CA THR A 134 -20.80 -8.03 -7.47
C THR A 134 -21.15 -6.99 -6.42
N GLU A 135 -20.15 -6.41 -5.75
CA GLU A 135 -20.35 -5.50 -4.61
C GLU A 135 -20.49 -4.02 -5.05
N GLY A 136 -20.08 -3.68 -6.28
CA GLY A 136 -20.09 -2.30 -6.79
C GLY A 136 -19.11 -1.34 -6.11
N ARG A 137 -18.36 -1.79 -5.10
CA ARG A 137 -17.41 -1.00 -4.30
C ARG A 137 -16.16 -1.79 -3.93
N PHE A 138 -15.19 -1.10 -3.34
CA PHE A 138 -14.03 -1.73 -2.71
C PHE A 138 -14.37 -2.23 -1.30
N PRO A 139 -13.70 -3.29 -0.84
CA PRO A 139 -13.86 -3.72 0.55
C PRO A 139 -13.22 -2.70 1.48
N GLU A 140 -13.87 -2.47 2.61
CA GLU A 140 -13.20 -1.81 3.73
C GLU A 140 -12.27 -2.80 4.44
N SER A 141 -11.15 -2.32 5.01
CA SER A 141 -10.16 -3.20 5.66
C SER A 141 -10.82 -4.09 6.73
N LYS A 142 -11.72 -3.51 7.53
CA LYS A 142 -12.44 -4.23 8.57
C LYS A 142 -13.27 -5.40 8.01
N GLU A 143 -14.08 -5.12 7.00
CA GLU A 143 -14.93 -6.13 6.34
C GLU A 143 -14.11 -7.23 5.68
N LEU A 144 -13.01 -6.85 5.01
CA LEU A 144 -12.13 -7.82 4.39
C LEU A 144 -11.50 -8.76 5.42
N LYS A 145 -11.04 -8.22 6.55
CA LYS A 145 -10.49 -9.02 7.66
C LYS A 145 -11.53 -9.97 8.22
N GLN A 146 -12.77 -9.52 8.42
CA GLN A 146 -13.87 -10.39 8.87
C GLN A 146 -14.11 -11.55 7.89
N ARG A 147 -14.27 -11.25 6.58
CA ARG A 147 -14.51 -12.29 5.57
C ARG A 147 -13.35 -13.28 5.45
N VAL A 148 -12.10 -12.81 5.54
CA VAL A 148 -10.93 -13.70 5.54
C VAL A 148 -10.93 -14.60 6.77
N ARG A 149 -11.16 -14.05 7.97
CA ARG A 149 -11.28 -14.82 9.22
C ARG A 149 -12.34 -15.91 9.09
N ASP A 150 -13.53 -15.57 8.59
CA ASP A 150 -14.65 -16.51 8.50
C ASP A 150 -14.33 -17.73 7.62
N VAL A 151 -13.34 -17.62 6.73
CA VAL A 151 -12.87 -18.73 5.89
C VAL A 151 -11.69 -19.48 6.52
N ILE A 152 -10.75 -18.80 7.18
CA ILE A 152 -9.50 -19.43 7.66
C ILE A 152 -9.53 -19.88 9.12
N ASP A 153 -10.20 -19.14 9.99
CA ASP A 153 -10.26 -19.38 11.43
C ASP A 153 -11.49 -18.66 12.02
N PRO A 154 -12.69 -19.26 11.90
CA PRO A 154 -13.94 -18.64 12.36
C PRO A 154 -13.97 -18.36 13.87
N SER A 155 -13.12 -19.04 14.64
CA SER A 155 -13.08 -18.93 16.10
C SER A 155 -12.26 -17.74 16.61
N ARG A 156 -11.44 -17.12 15.75
CA ARG A 156 -10.53 -16.02 16.12
C ARG A 156 -11.27 -14.71 16.30
N SER A 157 -11.09 -14.05 17.44
CA SER A 157 -11.53 -12.65 17.61
C SER A 157 -10.57 -11.68 16.89
N LEU A 158 -11.13 -10.68 16.21
CA LEU A 158 -10.41 -9.55 15.61
C LEU A 158 -10.55 -8.25 16.42
N GLY A 159 -11.02 -8.35 17.68
CA GLY A 159 -11.19 -7.21 18.59
C GLY A 159 -12.15 -6.16 18.04
N HIS A 160 -11.70 -4.91 17.89
CA HIS A 160 -12.52 -3.81 17.35
C HIS A 160 -13.02 -4.05 15.91
N SER A 161 -12.38 -4.98 15.19
CA SER A 161 -12.85 -5.35 13.86
C SER A 161 -14.06 -6.27 13.90
N ASP A 162 -14.45 -6.86 15.03
CA ASP A 162 -15.61 -7.76 15.14
C ASP A 162 -16.95 -7.03 15.32
N SER A 163 -16.93 -5.78 15.81
CA SER A 163 -18.16 -5.01 15.96
C SER A 163 -18.80 -4.79 14.58
N PRO A 164 -20.14 -4.85 14.43
CA PRO A 164 -20.77 -4.49 13.18
C PRO A 164 -20.38 -3.06 12.76
N VAL A 165 -20.13 -2.85 11.47
CA VAL A 165 -20.07 -1.48 10.92
C VAL A 165 -21.48 -0.93 11.04
N PRO A 166 -21.71 0.23 11.68
CA PRO A 166 -23.04 0.82 11.68
C PRO A 166 -23.39 1.15 10.22
N GLU A 167 -24.35 0.41 9.65
CA GLU A 167 -24.89 0.73 8.33
C GLU A 167 -25.62 2.07 8.42
N GLY A 168 -25.17 3.05 7.65
CA GLY A 168 -25.84 4.35 7.53
C GLY A 168 -25.63 5.27 8.72
N GLU A 169 -24.43 5.85 8.84
CA GLU A 169 -24.25 6.98 9.74
C GLU A 169 -24.92 8.22 9.15
N GLU A 170 -26.11 8.54 9.67
CA GLU A 170 -26.77 9.84 9.53
C GLU A 170 -25.76 10.98 9.74
N PRO A 171 -25.77 12.04 8.91
CA PRO A 171 -24.74 13.07 8.94
C PRO A 171 -24.61 13.68 10.33
N ARG A 172 -23.47 13.43 11.01
CA ARG A 172 -23.25 13.93 12.37
C ARG A 172 -23.32 15.46 12.39
N GLY A 173 -24.15 15.97 13.30
CA GLY A 173 -24.17 17.34 13.83
C GLY A 173 -24.27 18.48 12.80
N THR A 174 -23.16 18.81 12.15
CA THR A 174 -23.05 19.99 11.27
C THR A 174 -23.71 19.77 9.91
N ALA A 175 -23.55 18.60 9.31
CA ALA A 175 -24.15 18.31 8.00
C ALA A 175 -25.68 18.16 8.08
N ARG A 176 -26.22 17.64 9.18
CA ARG A 176 -27.67 17.60 9.45
C ARG A 176 -28.26 18.99 9.66
N ILE A 177 -27.57 19.87 10.40
CA ILE A 177 -27.99 21.27 10.58
C ILE A 177 -27.94 22.04 9.26
N ALA A 178 -26.90 21.84 8.44
CA ALA A 178 -26.79 22.48 7.13
C ALA A 178 -27.90 22.03 6.19
N LEU A 179 -28.23 20.73 6.17
CA LEU A 179 -29.32 20.19 5.35
C LEU A 179 -30.68 20.72 5.81
N GLN A 180 -30.93 20.77 7.12
CA GLN A 180 -32.16 21.33 7.69
C GLN A 180 -32.35 22.80 7.25
N ARG A 181 -31.29 23.62 7.36
CA ARG A 181 -31.32 25.02 6.92
C ARG A 181 -31.53 25.17 5.42
N LEU A 182 -30.89 24.33 4.61
CA LEU A 182 -31.09 24.34 3.16
C LEU A 182 -32.55 24.00 2.80
N VAL A 183 -33.13 22.99 3.45
CA VAL A 183 -34.53 22.61 3.25
C VAL A 183 -35.49 23.72 3.69
N GLU A 184 -35.20 24.44 4.78
CA GLU A 184 -35.98 25.60 5.21
C GLU A 184 -35.90 26.77 4.21
N LEU A 185 -34.70 27.08 3.69
CA LEU A 185 -34.51 28.11 2.65
C LEU A 185 -35.29 27.79 1.37
N LEU A 186 -35.22 26.54 0.91
CA LEU A 186 -35.94 26.09 -0.29
C LEU A 186 -37.46 26.07 -0.09
N ARG A 187 -37.95 25.92 1.15
CA ARG A 187 -39.38 25.99 1.48
C ARG A 187 -39.88 27.44 1.61
N GLY A 188 -39.05 28.36 2.10
CA GLY A 188 -39.40 29.77 2.30
C GLY A 188 -39.62 30.58 1.01
N ASP A 189 -38.99 30.18 -0.09
CA ASP A 189 -39.02 30.92 -1.35
C ASP A 189 -40.34 30.77 -2.15
N ARG A 190 -41.23 29.86 -1.72
CA ARG A 190 -42.55 29.65 -2.35
C ARG A 190 -43.64 30.64 -1.90
N SER A 191 -43.40 31.42 -0.84
CA SER A 191 -44.40 32.37 -0.31
C SER A 191 -44.46 33.68 -1.12
N GLN A 192 -43.33 34.15 -1.68
CA GLN A 192 -43.26 35.46 -2.34
C GLN A 192 -43.62 35.47 -3.83
N ARG A 193 -43.83 34.30 -4.45
CA ARG A 193 -44.23 34.20 -5.88
C ARG A 193 -45.74 34.26 -6.14
N LYS A 194 -46.58 34.43 -5.13
CA LYS A 194 -48.06 34.45 -5.27
C LYS A 194 -48.70 35.85 -5.18
N SER A 195 -47.91 36.92 -5.21
CA SER A 195 -48.40 38.31 -5.04
C SER A 195 -48.00 39.28 -6.15
N GLN A 196 -47.84 38.79 -7.39
CA GLN A 196 -47.80 39.63 -8.59
C GLN A 196 -48.85 39.16 -9.58
#